data_AF-A9GPH7-F1
#
_entry.id   AF-A9GPH7-F1
#
_cell.length_a   1.000
_cell.length_b   1.000
_cell.length_c   1.000
_cell.angle_alpha   90.00
_cell.angle_beta   90.00
_cell.angle_gamma   90.00
#
_symmetry.space_group_name_H-M   'P 1'
#
loop_
_entity.id
_entity.type
_entity.pdbx_description
1 polymer ?
#
loop_
_entity_poly.entity_id
_entity_poly.type
_entity_poly.pdbx_seq_one_letter_code
_entity_poly.pdbx_strand_id
1 'polypeptide(L)'
;MTDHGSRAKLDRPGEFAQWFLEREMLASAGMGLAADRARLHLGRAVTFLEQGMLRESLVEANSAAYLDQAIRPEALLIARMCILREFVGESGG
;
A
#
# COMPACT_ATOMS: atom_id res chain seq x y z
N MET A 1 18.63 -21.84 0.16
CA MET A 1 18.16 -21.81 -1.24
C MET A 1 17.01 -20.82 -1.26
N THR A 2 17.19 -19.69 -1.93
CA THR A 2 16.33 -18.51 -1.88
C THR A 2 14.92 -18.83 -2.37
N ASP A 3 13.94 -18.67 -1.48
CA ASP A 3 12.52 -18.74 -1.83
C ASP A 3 12.13 -17.44 -2.55
N HIS A 4 12.37 -17.42 -3.85
CA HIS A 4 11.91 -16.38 -4.76
C HIS A 4 10.55 -16.72 -5.40
N GLY A 5 9.81 -17.67 -4.82
CA GLY A 5 8.57 -18.23 -5.37
C GLY A 5 7.32 -17.46 -4.98
N SER A 6 7.16 -16.20 -5.43
CA SER A 6 5.85 -15.61 -5.78
C SER A 6 5.99 -14.13 -6.13
N ARG A 7 6.69 -13.84 -7.23
CA ARG A 7 6.23 -12.75 -8.10
C ARG A 7 5.04 -13.30 -8.90
N ALA A 8 3.91 -13.52 -8.22
CA ALA A 8 2.65 -13.69 -8.93
C ALA A 8 2.49 -12.42 -9.76
N LYS A 9 2.54 -12.58 -11.09
CA LYS A 9 2.22 -11.48 -11.99
C LYS A 9 0.77 -11.16 -11.73
N LEU A 10 0.55 -9.97 -11.16
CA LEU A 10 -0.78 -9.40 -10.94
C LEU A 10 -1.23 -8.94 -12.33
N ASP A 11 -1.71 -9.90 -13.13
CA ASP A 11 -1.99 -9.72 -14.55
C ASP A 11 -3.44 -9.28 -14.78
N ARG A 12 -4.28 -9.31 -13.73
CA ARG A 12 -5.70 -8.91 -13.79
C ARG A 12 -5.98 -7.68 -12.93
N PRO A 13 -6.86 -6.76 -13.40
CA PRO A 13 -7.31 -5.63 -12.59
C PRO A 13 -7.81 -6.10 -11.23
N GLY A 14 -7.32 -5.47 -10.14
CA GLY A 14 -7.77 -5.74 -8.76
C GLY A 14 -7.04 -6.86 -7.99
N GLU A 15 -6.19 -7.68 -8.63
CA GLU A 15 -5.40 -8.70 -7.89
C GLU A 15 -4.44 -8.06 -6.88
N PHE A 16 -3.92 -6.89 -7.20
CA PHE A 16 -3.09 -6.12 -6.29
C PHE A 16 -3.88 -5.69 -5.04
N ALA A 17 -5.10 -5.18 -5.25
CA ALA A 17 -5.97 -4.73 -4.17
C ALA A 17 -6.34 -5.89 -3.24
N GLN A 18 -6.63 -7.07 -3.79
CA GLN A 18 -6.93 -8.27 -3.00
C GLN A 18 -5.73 -8.73 -2.17
N TRP A 19 -4.55 -8.87 -2.78
CA TRP A 19 -3.33 -9.24 -2.06
C TRP A 19 -2.98 -8.26 -0.94
N PHE A 20 -3.20 -6.96 -1.16
CA PHE A 20 -2.96 -5.91 -0.16
C PHE A 20 -3.84 -6.11 1.08
N LEU A 21 -5.15 -6.31 0.89
CA LEU A 21 -6.13 -6.50 1.96
C LEU A 21 -5.81 -7.75 2.80
N GLU A 22 -5.36 -8.83 2.15
CA GLU A 22 -4.96 -10.07 2.84
C GLU A 22 -3.72 -9.86 3.72
N ARG A 23 -2.76 -9.02 3.30
CA ARG A 23 -1.59 -8.69 4.12
C ARG A 23 -1.88 -7.68 5.25
N GLU A 24 -2.89 -6.84 5.10
CA GLU A 24 -3.32 -5.83 6.08
C GLU A 24 -3.69 -6.44 7.45
N MET A 25 -4.22 -7.66 7.48
CA MET A 25 -4.80 -8.25 8.70
C MET A 25 -3.80 -8.86 9.70
N LEU A 26 -2.55 -9.13 9.31
CA LEU A 26 -1.68 -10.10 10.02
C LEU A 26 -0.75 -9.54 11.12
N ALA A 27 -0.81 -8.25 11.43
CA ALA A 27 0.47 -7.54 11.33
C ALA A 27 0.79 -6.54 12.51
N SER A 28 -0.02 -6.47 13.55
CA SER A 28 0.03 -5.35 14.52
C SER A 28 0.92 -5.54 15.79
N ALA A 29 2.27 -5.49 15.72
CA ALA A 29 3.10 -5.50 16.95
C ALA A 29 4.49 -4.80 16.88
N GLY A 30 4.63 -3.61 17.52
CA GLY A 30 5.93 -3.04 17.96
C GLY A 30 6.05 -1.50 17.91
N MET A 31 5.59 -0.76 18.94
CA MET A 31 5.07 0.62 18.77
C MET A 31 6.05 1.82 18.67
N GLY A 32 7.30 1.77 19.15
CA GLY A 32 8.14 2.99 19.25
C GLY A 32 8.85 3.41 17.94
N LEU A 33 9.79 2.59 17.48
CA LEU A 33 10.49 2.79 16.20
C LEU A 33 9.57 2.57 14.99
N ALA A 34 8.48 1.80 15.18
CA ALA A 34 7.52 1.60 14.12
C ALA A 34 6.74 2.87 13.81
N ALA A 35 6.42 3.72 14.80
CA ALA A 35 5.68 4.96 14.56
C ALA A 35 6.44 5.96 13.65
N ASP A 36 7.73 6.20 13.89
CA ASP A 36 8.55 7.06 13.02
C ASP A 36 8.71 6.49 11.61
N ARG A 37 8.94 5.17 11.53
CA ARG A 37 9.04 4.48 10.25
C ARG A 37 7.70 4.49 9.50
N ALA A 38 6.58 4.34 10.21
CA ALA A 38 5.24 4.40 9.66
C ALA A 38 4.98 5.78 9.05
N ARG A 39 5.34 6.86 9.75
CA ARG A 39 5.25 8.24 9.22
C ARG A 39 6.09 8.46 7.97
N LEU A 40 7.32 7.91 7.93
CA LEU A 40 8.17 7.99 6.73
C LEU A 40 7.50 7.29 5.54
N HIS A 41 6.99 6.07 5.75
CA HIS A 41 6.26 5.32 4.72
C HIS A 41 5.00 6.09 4.26
N LEU A 42 4.25 6.70 5.19
CA LEU A 42 3.08 7.50 4.86
C LEU A 42 3.44 8.70 3.96
N GLY A 43 4.53 9.41 4.29
CA GLY A 43 5.02 10.53 3.48
C GLY A 43 5.40 10.09 2.05
N ARG A 44 6.10 8.97 1.92
CA ARG A 44 6.44 8.38 0.60
C ARG A 44 5.19 7.98 -0.17
N ALA A 45 4.20 7.41 0.50
CA ALA A 45 2.94 7.02 -0.12
C ALA A 45 2.24 8.22 -0.77
N VAL A 46 2.20 9.36 -0.08
CA VAL A 46 1.66 10.62 -0.63
C VAL A 46 2.48 11.08 -1.84
N THR A 47 3.81 11.13 -1.73
CA THR A 47 4.67 11.57 -2.84
C THR A 47 4.47 10.72 -4.10
N PHE A 48 4.40 9.39 -3.95
CA PHE A 48 4.15 8.50 -5.08
C PHE A 48 2.74 8.67 -5.65
N LEU A 49 1.72 8.89 -4.81
CA LEU A 49 0.36 9.17 -5.28
C LEU A 49 0.31 10.45 -6.13
N GLU A 50 0.99 11.52 -5.68
CA GLU A 50 1.09 12.79 -6.42
C GLU A 50 1.79 12.62 -7.77
N GLN A 51 2.78 11.72 -7.84
CA GLN A 51 3.52 11.39 -9.07
C GLN A 51 2.77 10.42 -9.99
N GLY A 52 1.59 9.92 -9.59
CA GLY A 52 0.84 8.91 -10.35
C GLY A 52 1.44 7.51 -10.28
N MET A 53 2.42 7.29 -9.41
CA MET A 53 3.05 5.99 -9.15
C MET A 53 2.18 5.17 -8.18
N LEU A 54 1.03 4.72 -8.68
CA LEU A 54 -0.04 4.15 -7.85
C LEU A 54 0.40 2.88 -7.10
N ARG A 55 1.21 2.03 -7.75
CA ARG A 55 1.68 0.77 -7.17
C ARG A 55 2.66 1.03 -6.02
N GLU A 56 3.62 1.92 -6.21
CA GLU A 56 4.61 2.31 -5.22
C GLU A 56 3.93 3.02 -4.04
N SER A 57 2.96 3.90 -4.33
CA SER A 57 2.15 4.55 -3.31
C SER A 57 1.42 3.52 -2.43
N LEU A 58 0.80 2.51 -3.03
CA LEU A 58 0.11 1.45 -2.28
C LEU A 58 1.05 0.60 -1.42
N VAL A 59 2.26 0.31 -1.89
CA VAL A 59 3.26 -0.45 -1.12
C VAL A 59 3.68 0.33 0.14
N GLU A 60 3.93 1.63 -0.02
CA GLU A 60 4.31 2.51 1.09
C GLU A 60 3.14 2.73 2.06
N ALA A 61 1.92 2.92 1.55
CA ALA A 61 0.71 3.00 2.37
C ALA A 61 0.49 1.72 3.20
N ASN A 62 0.69 0.54 2.61
CA ASN A 62 0.59 -0.72 3.35
C ASN A 62 1.58 -0.77 4.51
N SER A 63 2.82 -0.38 4.23
CA SER A 63 3.91 -0.38 5.20
C SER A 63 3.62 0.58 6.36
N ALA A 64 3.04 1.76 6.07
CA ALA A 64 2.59 2.70 7.09
C ALA A 64 1.46 2.13 7.97
N ALA A 65 0.42 1.57 7.34
CA ALA A 65 -0.72 0.95 8.04
C ALA A 65 -0.32 -0.25 8.92
N TYR A 66 0.67 -1.03 8.48
CA TYR A 66 1.23 -2.16 9.20
C TYR A 66 1.95 -1.74 10.48
N LEU A 67 2.75 -0.66 10.38
CA LEU A 67 3.70 -0.29 11.42
C LEU A 67 3.06 0.49 12.58
N ASP A 68 2.01 1.28 12.31
CA ASP A 68 1.36 2.08 13.36
C ASP A 68 -0.15 2.21 13.14
N GLN A 69 -0.92 1.67 14.09
CA GLN A 69 -2.39 1.74 14.07
C GLN A 69 -2.91 3.17 14.14
N ALA A 70 -2.17 4.11 14.73
CA ALA A 70 -2.59 5.50 14.86
C ALA A 70 -2.68 6.20 13.50
N ILE A 71 -1.86 5.83 12.52
CA ILE A 71 -1.84 6.43 11.18
C ILE A 71 -2.49 5.53 10.11
N ARG A 72 -2.99 4.37 10.52
CA ARG A 72 -3.64 3.41 9.63
C ARG A 72 -4.82 4.02 8.85
N PRO A 73 -5.69 4.86 9.45
CA PRO A 73 -6.78 5.49 8.69
C PRO A 73 -6.29 6.31 7.50
N GLU A 74 -5.23 7.11 7.68
CA GLU A 74 -4.62 7.95 6.65
C GLU A 74 -3.98 7.10 5.55
N ALA A 75 -3.25 6.06 5.94
CA ALA A 75 -2.65 5.12 5.00
C ALA A 75 -3.72 4.41 4.14
N LEU A 76 -4.84 3.98 4.74
CA LEU A 76 -5.94 3.35 4.02
C LEU A 76 -6.68 4.32 3.09
N LEU A 77 -6.75 5.61 3.45
CA LEU A 77 -7.31 6.63 2.57
C LEU A 77 -6.46 6.79 1.29
N ILE A 78 -5.14 6.86 1.43
CA ILE A 78 -4.21 6.91 0.29
C ILE A 78 -4.38 5.67 -0.58
N ALA A 79 -4.45 4.48 0.04
CA ALA A 79 -4.66 3.23 -0.70
C ALA A 79 -5.97 3.24 -1.51
N ARG A 80 -7.07 3.74 -0.92
CA ARG A 80 -8.35 3.91 -1.64
C ARG A 80 -8.24 4.89 -2.80
N MET A 81 -7.52 6.00 -2.64
CA MET A 81 -7.30 6.95 -3.72
C MET A 81 -6.52 6.33 -4.88
N CYS A 82 -5.51 5.50 -4.60
CA CYS A 82 -4.79 4.76 -5.64
C CYS A 82 -5.72 3.84 -6.42
N ILE A 83 -6.52 3.03 -5.71
CA ILE A 83 -7.47 2.08 -6.32
C ILE A 83 -8.51 2.83 -7.18
N LEU A 84 -9.06 3.95 -6.69
CA LEU A 84 -10.00 4.74 -7.47
C LEU A 84 -9.36 5.32 -8.74
N ARG A 85 -8.12 5.80 -8.65
CA ARG A 85 -7.39 6.33 -9.81
C ARG A 85 -7.02 5.25 -10.82
N GLU A 86 -6.70 4.05 -10.37
CA GLU A 86 -6.47 2.88 -11.23
C GLU A 86 -7.72 2.59 -12.08
N PHE A 87 -8.89 2.51 -11.46
CA PHE A 87 -10.16 2.29 -12.18
C PHE A 87 -10.54 3.43 -13.14
N VAL A 88 -10.26 4.69 -12.77
CA VAL A 88 -10.52 5.84 -13.65
C VAL A 88 -9.55 5.85 -14.85
N GLY A 89 -8.28 5.49 -14.65
CA GLY A 89 -7.27 5.44 -15.71
C GLY A 89 -7.56 4.41 -16.80
N GLU A 90 -8.20 3.29 -16.47
CA GLU A 90 -8.60 2.25 -17.43
C GLU A 90 -9.88 2.59 -18.21
N SER A 91 -10.70 3.52 -17.71
CA SER A 91 -11.96 3.91 -18.35
C SER A 91 -11.77 4.88 -19.53
N GLY A 92 -10.54 5.34 -19.77
CA GLY A 92 -10.18 6.32 -20.81
C GLY A 92 -9.48 5.74 -22.05
N GLY A 93 -9.45 4.41 -22.20
CA GLY A 93 -8.85 3.70 -23.34
C GLY A 93 -9.86 3.27 -24.40
#